data_AF-A0A758AN31-F1
#
_entry.id   AF-A0A758AN31-F1
#
_cell.length_a   1.000
_cell.length_b   1.000
_cell.length_c   1.000
_cell.angle_alpha   90.00
_cell.angle_beta   90.00
_cell.angle_gamma   90.00
#
_symmetry.space_group_name_H-M   'P 1'
#
loop_
_entity.id
_entity.type
_entity.pdbx_description
1 polymer ?
#
loop_
_entity_poly.entity_id
_entity_poly.type
_entity_poly.pdbx_seq_one_letter_code
_entity_poly.pdbx_strand_id
1 'polypeptide(L)'
;LAETRPELLCCLRQSVAVSSAAGVTMTSTSALPLLPPPVAVEGGEAANDDGPDEPDDNVVALPWAARRGKTNPHIQEFVSLFNSIAPHENRWQVFSDFAHMAAAALYNAIHRDPTVEADYLRRVKRYSKEDAVRMSGLLAAVTDGLEFSPTDFLGQLLMTLELGNQYLGQYFTPYSLSYTMARLNMADRLPELKDGSREYITVCDPACGAGGMIVATAEAMLEAGYNPQKQMLAYCTDIDPLAAMLCYIQLTLMHIPAVVSIGNSLTIEITREMATPAYRLGLWDLKLHRQQTERESRQHAA
;
A
#
# COMPACT_ATOMS: atom_id res chain seq x y z
N LEU A 1 -3.06 17.23 8.78
CA LEU A 1 -1.83 17.05 7.98
C LEU A 1 -1.35 18.38 7.42
N ALA A 2 -2.21 19.11 6.68
CA ALA A 2 -1.92 20.46 6.19
C ALA A 2 -1.63 21.51 7.29
N GLU A 3 -2.30 21.43 8.46
CA GLU A 3 -2.06 22.37 9.56
C GLU A 3 -0.85 22.02 10.44
N THR A 4 -0.31 20.81 10.31
CA THR A 4 0.74 20.32 11.21
C THR A 4 2.14 20.47 10.66
N ARG A 5 2.41 20.27 9.34
CA ARG A 5 3.76 20.39 8.73
C ARG A 5 3.73 20.52 7.19
N PRO A 6 3.75 21.73 6.61
CA PRO A 6 3.79 21.91 5.15
C PRO A 6 5.11 21.44 4.51
N GLU A 7 6.17 21.26 5.27
CA GLU A 7 7.48 20.77 4.81
C GLU A 7 7.57 19.25 4.56
N LEU A 8 6.67 18.43 5.13
CA LEU A 8 6.62 16.98 4.84
C LEU A 8 6.00 16.68 3.45
N LEU A 9 5.44 17.69 2.78
CA LEU A 9 4.93 17.66 1.40
C LEU A 9 6.05 17.55 0.33
N CYS A 10 7.32 17.45 0.73
CA CYS A 10 8.49 17.66 -0.12
C CYS A 10 9.20 16.41 -0.63
N CYS A 11 8.56 15.23 -0.71
CA CYS A 11 9.18 14.10 -1.42
C CYS A 11 9.31 14.36 -2.95
N LEU A 12 8.69 15.43 -3.47
CA LEU A 12 8.85 15.92 -4.85
C LEU A 12 9.52 17.30 -4.97
N ARG A 13 9.96 17.95 -3.87
CA ARG A 13 10.61 19.29 -3.93
C ARG A 13 12.14 19.23 -3.99
N GLN A 14 12.69 18.32 -4.77
CA GLN A 14 14.06 18.46 -5.26
C GLN A 14 14.01 18.73 -6.75
N SER A 15 14.01 20.01 -7.13
CA SER A 15 14.52 20.39 -8.43
C SER A 15 15.99 19.97 -8.45
N VAL A 16 16.34 18.98 -9.26
CA VAL A 16 17.73 18.76 -9.62
C VAL A 16 18.19 20.05 -10.29
N ALA A 17 19.03 20.82 -9.59
CA ALA A 17 19.78 21.89 -10.22
C ALA A 17 20.60 21.25 -11.34
N VAL A 18 20.24 21.55 -12.58
CA VAL A 18 20.99 21.11 -13.76
C VAL A 18 22.35 21.80 -13.72
N SER A 19 23.33 21.14 -13.12
CA SER A 19 24.73 21.49 -13.27
C SER A 19 25.20 20.98 -14.62
N SER A 20 25.74 21.88 -15.43
CA SER A 20 26.26 21.66 -16.77
C SER A 20 27.40 20.61 -16.84
N ALA A 21 27.32 19.78 -17.88
CA ALA A 21 28.41 19.19 -18.67
C ALA A 21 29.47 18.28 -18.02
N ALA A 22 29.41 16.98 -18.32
CA ALA A 22 30.57 16.14 -18.70
C ALA A 22 30.08 14.82 -19.35
N GLY A 23 30.81 14.36 -20.38
CA GLY A 23 30.36 13.35 -21.35
C GLY A 23 30.08 11.94 -20.79
N VAL A 24 29.06 11.31 -21.37
CA VAL A 24 28.67 9.92 -21.11
C VAL A 24 29.71 8.99 -21.74
N THR A 25 30.50 8.33 -20.90
CA THR A 25 31.26 7.14 -21.28
C THR A 25 30.36 5.93 -21.05
N MET A 26 30.03 5.21 -22.13
CA MET A 26 29.26 3.97 -22.10
C MET A 26 30.01 2.91 -21.28
N THR A 27 29.47 2.53 -20.12
CA THR A 27 29.87 1.34 -19.39
C THR A 27 28.86 0.23 -19.64
N SER A 28 29.35 -1.00 -19.84
CA SER A 28 28.59 -2.12 -20.39
C SER A 28 27.46 -2.56 -19.47
N THR A 29 26.29 -2.79 -20.05
CA THR A 29 25.09 -3.36 -19.41
C THR A 29 25.38 -4.76 -18.89
N SER A 30 25.72 -4.91 -17.62
CA SER A 30 25.62 -6.20 -16.93
C SER A 30 24.16 -6.45 -16.61
N ALA A 31 23.63 -7.62 -16.99
CA ALA A 31 22.26 -8.02 -16.68
C ALA A 31 22.00 -7.88 -15.18
N LEU A 32 20.94 -7.15 -14.83
CA LEU A 32 20.50 -6.96 -13.44
C LEU A 32 20.06 -8.32 -12.87
N PRO A 33 20.60 -8.77 -11.73
CA PRO A 33 20.18 -10.03 -11.14
C PRO A 33 18.74 -9.89 -10.62
N LEU A 34 17.83 -10.67 -11.20
CA LEU A 34 16.47 -10.85 -10.69
C LEU A 34 16.55 -11.42 -9.26
N LEU A 35 15.63 -11.00 -8.39
CA LEU A 35 15.49 -11.61 -7.08
C LEU A 35 15.30 -13.13 -7.22
N PRO A 36 15.93 -13.96 -6.37
CA PRO A 36 15.68 -15.39 -6.38
C PRO A 36 14.20 -15.67 -6.03
N PRO A 37 13.62 -16.76 -6.54
CA PRO A 37 12.27 -17.18 -6.16
C PRO A 37 12.24 -17.57 -4.67
N PRO A 38 11.10 -17.40 -3.98
CA PRO A 38 10.98 -17.77 -2.58
C PRO A 38 11.13 -19.28 -2.38
N VAL A 39 11.70 -19.69 -1.25
CA VAL A 39 11.76 -21.09 -0.81
C VAL A 39 10.45 -21.40 -0.07
N ALA A 40 9.56 -22.17 -0.68
CA ALA A 40 8.39 -22.72 0.00
C ALA A 40 8.83 -23.94 0.81
N VAL A 41 8.69 -23.90 2.14
CA VAL A 41 8.91 -25.08 2.98
C VAL A 41 7.64 -25.92 2.92
N GLU A 42 7.68 -27.02 2.16
CA GLU A 42 6.65 -28.07 2.27
C GLU A 42 6.83 -28.77 3.62
N GLY A 43 5.79 -28.78 4.44
CA GLY A 43 5.81 -29.44 5.74
C GLY A 43 5.92 -30.95 5.59
N GLY A 44 7.02 -31.53 6.05
CA GLY A 44 7.25 -32.97 6.07
C GLY A 44 8.38 -33.39 7.01
N GLU A 45 7.96 -33.98 8.13
CA GLU A 45 8.67 -34.91 9.04
C GLU A 45 9.86 -34.44 9.89
N ALA A 46 9.69 -34.62 11.20
CA ALA A 46 10.67 -34.42 12.24
C ALA A 46 11.73 -35.54 12.26
N ALA A 47 13.01 -35.18 12.27
CA ALA A 47 14.09 -35.99 12.83
C ALA A 47 15.34 -35.14 13.17
N ASN A 48 15.53 -34.92 14.47
CA ASN A 48 16.76 -34.93 15.30
C ASN A 48 18.07 -34.24 14.85
N ASP A 49 18.45 -33.26 15.68
CA ASP A 49 19.67 -33.18 16.54
C ASP A 49 21.00 -32.58 16.01
N ASP A 50 21.62 -31.81 16.92
CA ASP A 50 22.93 -31.12 16.98
C ASP A 50 23.20 -29.81 16.17
N GLY A 51 23.36 -28.68 16.91
CA GLY A 51 23.47 -27.26 16.46
C GLY A 51 24.81 -26.79 15.84
N PRO A 52 25.21 -25.48 15.86
CA PRO A 52 24.66 -24.29 16.50
C PRO A 52 24.19 -23.17 15.52
N ASP A 53 23.82 -22.02 16.09
CA ASP A 53 23.22 -20.80 15.53
C ASP A 53 21.69 -20.88 15.36
N GLU A 54 20.97 -20.23 16.28
CA GLU A 54 19.57 -19.90 16.05
C GLU A 54 19.49 -19.15 14.71
N PRO A 55 18.73 -19.65 13.72
CA PRO A 55 18.58 -18.94 12.47
C PRO A 55 17.94 -17.58 12.78
N ASP A 56 18.46 -16.52 12.16
CA ASP A 56 17.88 -15.18 12.20
C ASP A 56 16.34 -15.29 12.20
N ASP A 57 15.69 -14.79 13.26
CA ASP A 57 14.23 -14.71 13.46
C ASP A 57 13.46 -13.97 12.32
N ASN A 58 14.17 -13.60 11.25
CA ASN A 58 13.69 -12.84 10.10
C ASN A 58 13.17 -13.70 8.94
N VAL A 59 13.23 -15.03 9.01
CA VAL A 59 12.51 -15.87 8.02
C VAL A 59 11.04 -15.89 8.39
N VAL A 60 10.32 -14.83 8.03
CA VAL A 60 8.86 -14.80 8.10
C VAL A 60 8.40 -15.91 7.17
N ALA A 61 7.92 -17.03 7.74
CA ALA A 61 7.16 -17.98 6.96
C ALA A 61 6.07 -17.17 6.26
N LEU A 62 5.96 -17.30 4.93
CA LEU A 62 4.97 -16.58 4.14
C LEU A 62 3.81 -17.55 3.85
N PRO A 63 2.80 -17.68 4.74
CA PRO A 63 1.66 -18.59 4.53
C PRO A 63 1.00 -18.41 3.16
N TRP A 64 1.01 -17.18 2.66
CA TRP A 64 0.46 -16.83 1.37
C TRP A 64 1.31 -17.29 0.18
N ALA A 65 2.61 -17.58 0.34
CA ALA A 65 3.47 -17.99 -0.78
C ALA A 65 2.99 -19.30 -1.40
N ALA A 66 2.53 -20.26 -0.58
CA ALA A 66 1.89 -21.50 -1.02
C ALA A 66 0.52 -21.29 -1.71
N ARG A 67 -0.03 -20.08 -1.62
CA ARG A 67 -1.30 -19.66 -2.24
C ARG A 67 -1.09 -18.77 -3.46
N ARG A 68 0.15 -18.44 -3.83
CA ARG A 68 0.47 -17.63 -5.02
C ARG A 68 -0.17 -18.23 -6.28
N GLY A 69 -0.88 -17.38 -7.04
CA GLY A 69 -1.55 -17.79 -8.27
C GLY A 69 -2.84 -18.60 -8.07
N LYS A 70 -3.22 -18.95 -6.83
CA LYS A 70 -4.53 -19.53 -6.54
C LYS A 70 -5.60 -18.45 -6.57
N THR A 71 -6.80 -18.81 -7.02
CA THR A 71 -7.96 -17.92 -6.97
C THR A 71 -8.28 -17.60 -5.51
N ASN A 72 -8.35 -16.30 -5.20
CA ASN A 72 -8.73 -15.84 -3.88
C ASN A 72 -10.25 -16.01 -3.68
N PRO A 73 -10.71 -16.89 -2.77
CA PRO A 73 -12.14 -17.19 -2.62
C PRO A 73 -12.93 -15.99 -2.07
N HIS A 74 -12.27 -15.09 -1.35
CA HIS A 74 -12.92 -13.94 -0.71
C HIS A 74 -13.38 -12.88 -1.72
N ILE A 75 -12.87 -12.91 -2.96
CA ILE A 75 -13.43 -12.09 -4.05
C ILE A 75 -14.88 -12.46 -4.30
N GLN A 76 -15.18 -13.76 -4.45
CA GLN A 76 -16.55 -14.22 -4.73
C GLN A 76 -17.46 -14.03 -3.50
N GLU A 77 -16.92 -14.20 -2.30
CA GLU A 77 -17.62 -13.90 -1.04
C GLU A 77 -18.03 -12.43 -0.98
N PHE A 78 -17.08 -11.52 -1.23
CA PHE A 78 -17.36 -10.08 -1.29
C PHE A 78 -18.44 -9.78 -2.33
N VAL A 79 -18.31 -10.29 -3.56
CA VAL A 79 -19.26 -10.04 -4.65
C VAL A 79 -20.66 -10.54 -4.29
N SER A 80 -20.77 -11.74 -3.70
CA SER A 80 -22.05 -12.31 -3.27
C SER A 80 -22.72 -11.45 -2.20
N LEU A 81 -21.98 -11.07 -1.15
CA LEU A 81 -22.48 -10.24 -0.08
C LEU A 81 -22.85 -8.84 -0.60
N PHE A 82 -22.00 -8.25 -1.42
CA PHE A 82 -22.20 -6.95 -2.04
C PHE A 82 -23.52 -6.89 -2.81
N ASN A 83 -23.78 -7.88 -3.67
CA ASN A 83 -25.01 -7.95 -4.48
C ASN A 83 -26.29 -8.12 -3.64
N SER A 84 -26.19 -8.60 -2.41
CA SER A 84 -27.33 -8.71 -1.48
C SER A 84 -27.68 -7.40 -0.78
N ILE A 85 -26.75 -6.44 -0.72
CA ILE A 85 -26.92 -5.17 -0.01
C ILE A 85 -27.63 -4.17 -0.93
N ALA A 86 -28.77 -3.64 -0.47
CA ALA A 86 -29.57 -2.66 -1.18
C ALA A 86 -29.65 -2.93 -2.70
N PRO A 87 -30.21 -4.08 -3.13
CA PRO A 87 -30.10 -4.56 -4.52
C PRO A 87 -30.77 -3.63 -5.55
N HIS A 88 -31.64 -2.72 -5.09
CA HIS A 88 -32.33 -1.74 -5.93
C HIS A 88 -31.53 -0.43 -6.11
N GLU A 89 -30.44 -0.24 -5.38
CA GLU A 89 -29.58 0.94 -5.48
C GLU A 89 -28.56 0.81 -6.60
N ASN A 90 -28.05 1.96 -7.05
CA ASN A 90 -26.95 2.00 -8.01
C ASN A 90 -25.72 1.29 -7.41
N ARG A 91 -25.19 0.28 -8.12
CA ARG A 91 -24.06 -0.53 -7.62
C ARG A 91 -22.80 0.28 -7.36
N TRP A 92 -22.50 1.26 -8.21
CA TRP A 92 -21.37 2.16 -7.98
C TRP A 92 -21.56 2.97 -6.69
N GLN A 93 -22.77 3.48 -6.44
CA GLN A 93 -23.07 4.20 -5.20
C GLN A 93 -22.87 3.29 -3.98
N VAL A 94 -23.36 2.06 -4.01
CA VAL A 94 -23.19 1.10 -2.90
C VAL A 94 -21.71 0.81 -2.63
N PHE A 95 -20.91 0.60 -3.67
CA PHE A 95 -19.47 0.36 -3.53
C PHE A 95 -18.72 1.60 -3.03
N SER A 96 -19.08 2.78 -3.55
CA SER A 96 -18.53 4.05 -3.11
C SER A 96 -18.79 4.28 -1.63
N ASP A 97 -20.01 4.03 -1.15
CA ASP A 97 -20.31 4.18 0.28
C ASP A 97 -19.61 3.16 1.15
N PHE A 98 -19.50 1.91 0.71
CA PHE A 98 -18.65 0.91 1.36
C PHE A 98 -17.23 1.46 1.54
N ALA A 99 -16.59 1.93 0.46
CA ALA A 99 -15.21 2.42 0.50
C ALA A 99 -15.07 3.64 1.44
N HIS A 100 -15.99 4.61 1.37
CA HIS A 100 -15.96 5.77 2.26
C HIS A 100 -16.19 5.36 3.73
N MET A 101 -17.14 4.47 4.00
CA MET A 101 -17.44 4.01 5.35
C MET A 101 -16.28 3.19 5.94
N ALA A 102 -15.67 2.30 5.16
CA ALA A 102 -14.52 1.52 5.57
C ALA A 102 -13.30 2.41 5.84
N ALA A 103 -12.97 3.32 4.91
CA ALA A 103 -11.87 4.27 5.09
C ALA A 103 -12.10 5.19 6.30
N ALA A 104 -13.33 5.68 6.50
CA ALA A 104 -13.68 6.50 7.65
C ALA A 104 -13.52 5.75 8.97
N ALA A 105 -14.02 4.51 9.06
CA ALA A 105 -13.89 3.69 10.27
C ALA A 105 -12.41 3.43 10.63
N LEU A 106 -11.59 3.08 9.64
CA LEU A 106 -10.15 2.84 9.81
C LEU A 106 -9.41 4.13 10.20
N TYR A 107 -9.74 5.26 9.57
CA TYR A 107 -9.11 6.55 9.85
C TYR A 107 -9.46 7.06 11.26
N ASN A 108 -10.74 6.99 11.65
CA ASN A 108 -11.22 7.49 12.93
C ASN A 108 -10.87 6.60 14.12
N ALA A 109 -10.49 5.35 13.89
CA ALA A 109 -9.89 4.51 14.94
C ALA A 109 -8.69 5.19 15.62
N ILE A 110 -7.96 6.04 14.87
CA ILE A 110 -6.81 6.80 15.37
C ILE A 110 -7.11 8.30 15.51
N HIS A 111 -7.70 8.93 14.48
CA HIS A 111 -7.78 10.39 14.39
C HIS A 111 -9.00 10.99 15.09
N ARG A 112 -10.09 10.22 15.25
CA ARG A 112 -11.36 10.67 15.88
C ARG A 112 -11.88 12.01 15.33
N ASP A 113 -11.84 12.17 14.01
CA ASP A 113 -12.26 13.40 13.34
C ASP A 113 -13.80 13.45 13.23
N PRO A 114 -14.46 14.46 13.83
CA PRO A 114 -15.92 14.55 13.82
C PRO A 114 -16.50 14.78 12.42
N THR A 115 -15.74 15.35 11.48
CA THR A 115 -16.19 15.56 10.10
C THR A 115 -16.23 14.25 9.32
N VAL A 116 -15.23 13.39 9.52
CA VAL A 116 -15.17 12.03 8.95
C VAL A 116 -16.25 11.15 9.58
N GLU A 117 -16.50 11.30 10.88
CA GLU A 117 -17.57 10.58 11.58
C GLU A 117 -18.95 10.97 11.05
N ALA A 118 -19.18 12.27 10.85
CA ALA A 118 -20.42 12.77 10.26
C ALA A 118 -20.64 12.26 8.83
N ASP A 119 -19.58 12.12 8.03
CA ASP A 119 -19.64 11.52 6.70
C ASP A 119 -20.07 10.05 6.74
N TYR A 120 -19.44 9.26 7.61
CA TYR A 120 -19.81 7.86 7.87
C TYR A 120 -21.29 7.74 8.25
N LEU A 121 -21.72 8.51 9.25
CA LEU A 121 -23.09 8.49 9.77
C LEU A 121 -24.11 8.93 8.72
N ARG A 122 -23.76 9.86 7.82
CA ARG A 122 -24.62 10.28 6.71
C ARG A 122 -24.81 9.16 5.70
N ARG A 123 -23.77 8.39 5.38
CA ARG A 123 -23.82 7.30 4.39
C ARG A 123 -24.56 6.08 4.93
N VAL A 124 -24.22 5.63 6.14
CA VAL A 124 -24.84 4.43 6.74
C VAL A 124 -26.35 4.59 6.93
N LYS A 125 -26.85 5.82 7.16
CA LYS A 125 -28.29 6.13 7.30
C LYS A 125 -29.13 5.79 6.07
N ARG A 126 -28.53 5.61 4.89
CA ARG A 126 -29.26 5.20 3.69
C ARG A 126 -29.59 3.71 3.65
N TYR A 127 -28.95 2.92 4.50
CA TYR A 127 -29.08 1.47 4.51
C TYR A 127 -29.96 1.03 5.69
N SER A 128 -30.63 -0.11 5.52
CA SER A 128 -31.26 -0.80 6.64
C SER A 128 -30.22 -1.21 7.68
N LYS A 129 -30.66 -1.57 8.89
CA LYS A 129 -29.73 -2.05 9.93
C LYS A 129 -29.03 -3.32 9.46
N GLU A 130 -29.75 -4.21 8.79
CA GLU A 130 -29.24 -5.46 8.25
C GLU A 130 -28.18 -5.19 7.18
N ASP A 131 -28.44 -4.26 6.26
CA ASP A 131 -27.47 -3.89 5.21
C ASP A 131 -26.26 -3.16 5.76
N ALA A 132 -26.42 -2.32 6.79
CA ALA A 132 -25.31 -1.69 7.49
C ALA A 132 -24.39 -2.73 8.16
N VAL A 133 -24.95 -3.81 8.73
CA VAL A 133 -24.18 -4.94 9.25
C VAL A 133 -23.46 -5.68 8.11
N ARG A 134 -24.14 -5.94 6.99
CA ARG A 134 -23.52 -6.59 5.82
C ARG A 134 -22.37 -5.75 5.23
N MET A 135 -22.45 -4.42 5.25
CA MET A 135 -21.35 -3.53 4.87
C MET A 135 -20.10 -3.76 5.72
N SER A 136 -20.24 -4.08 7.01
CA SER A 136 -19.09 -4.47 7.85
C SER A 136 -18.52 -5.83 7.44
N GLY A 137 -19.38 -6.76 7.00
CA GLY A 137 -18.95 -8.05 6.44
C GLY A 137 -18.16 -7.92 5.14
N LEU A 138 -18.44 -6.88 4.32
CA LEU A 138 -17.60 -6.57 3.16
C LEU A 138 -16.16 -6.23 3.57
N LEU A 139 -15.99 -5.45 4.65
CA LEU A 139 -14.66 -5.13 5.16
C LEU A 139 -13.94 -6.38 5.69
N ALA A 140 -14.66 -7.29 6.35
CA ALA A 140 -14.11 -8.57 6.78
C ALA A 140 -13.61 -9.40 5.57
N ALA A 141 -14.40 -9.51 4.51
CA ALA A 141 -13.98 -10.21 3.28
C ALA A 141 -12.74 -9.57 2.62
N VAL A 142 -12.58 -8.24 2.71
CA VAL A 142 -11.36 -7.55 2.26
C VAL A 142 -10.16 -7.92 3.12
N THR A 143 -10.32 -7.95 4.45
CA THR A 143 -9.26 -8.38 5.38
C THR A 143 -8.82 -9.81 5.08
N ASP A 144 -9.76 -10.75 5.03
CA ASP A 144 -9.46 -12.17 4.75
C ASP A 144 -8.85 -12.35 3.35
N GLY A 145 -9.32 -11.56 2.38
CA GLY A 145 -8.77 -11.51 1.03
C GLY A 145 -7.30 -11.09 0.99
N LEU A 146 -6.93 -10.02 1.70
CA LEU A 146 -5.55 -9.55 1.79
C LEU A 146 -4.65 -10.52 2.55
N GLU A 147 -5.18 -11.20 3.57
CA GLU A 147 -4.45 -12.25 4.31
C GLU A 147 -4.23 -13.52 3.49
N PHE A 148 -5.17 -13.87 2.61
CA PHE A 148 -5.06 -15.05 1.76
C PHE A 148 -3.86 -14.95 0.82
N SER A 149 -3.73 -13.84 0.10
CA SER A 149 -2.56 -13.59 -0.75
C SER A 149 -2.35 -12.11 -1.01
N PRO A 150 -1.09 -11.63 -1.07
CA PRO A 150 -0.80 -10.29 -1.53
C PRO A 150 -1.29 -10.14 -2.97
N THR A 151 -2.29 -9.29 -3.13
CA THR A 151 -2.87 -8.94 -4.42
C THR A 151 -3.55 -7.58 -4.27
N ASP A 152 -3.74 -6.87 -5.38
CA ASP A 152 -4.61 -5.71 -5.42
C ASP A 152 -6.08 -6.16 -5.32
N PHE A 153 -6.50 -6.56 -4.12
CA PHE A 153 -7.81 -7.16 -3.85
C PHE A 153 -8.95 -6.19 -4.17
N LEU A 154 -8.85 -4.93 -3.70
CA LEU A 154 -9.87 -3.92 -3.97
C LEU A 154 -9.84 -3.43 -5.42
N GLY A 155 -8.66 -3.34 -6.06
CA GLY A 155 -8.56 -3.06 -7.50
C GLY A 155 -9.16 -4.18 -8.34
N GLN A 156 -8.90 -5.43 -7.98
CA GLN A 156 -9.50 -6.61 -8.62
C GLN A 156 -11.03 -6.58 -8.50
N LEU A 157 -11.57 -6.27 -7.31
CA LEU A 157 -13.02 -6.11 -7.13
C LEU A 157 -13.61 -5.00 -7.98
N LEU A 158 -12.93 -3.85 -8.11
CA LEU A 158 -13.41 -2.76 -8.96
C LEU A 158 -13.52 -3.20 -10.43
N MET A 159 -12.54 -3.98 -10.91
CA MET A 159 -12.58 -4.57 -12.24
C MET A 159 -13.67 -5.64 -12.38
N THR A 160 -13.76 -6.59 -11.44
CA THR A 160 -14.74 -7.68 -11.46
C THR A 160 -16.17 -7.18 -11.41
N LEU A 161 -16.43 -6.09 -10.69
CA LEU A 161 -17.75 -5.46 -10.61
C LEU A 161 -18.00 -4.43 -11.73
N GLU A 162 -17.04 -4.22 -12.62
CA GLU A 162 -17.09 -3.21 -13.71
C GLU A 162 -17.38 -1.79 -13.20
N LEU A 163 -16.86 -1.44 -12.03
CA LEU A 163 -17.11 -0.16 -11.35
C LEU A 163 -16.02 0.90 -11.60
N GLY A 164 -15.10 0.63 -12.53
CA GLY A 164 -14.04 1.55 -12.91
C GLY A 164 -14.56 2.85 -13.52
N ASN A 165 -13.89 3.96 -13.22
CA ASN A 165 -14.25 5.26 -13.77
C ASN A 165 -13.72 5.40 -15.21
N GLN A 166 -14.55 5.00 -16.18
CA GLN A 166 -14.19 5.06 -17.61
C GLN A 166 -13.93 6.49 -18.11
N TYR A 167 -14.57 7.50 -17.51
CA TYR A 167 -14.37 8.91 -17.89
C TYR A 167 -13.00 9.45 -17.48
N LEU A 168 -12.41 8.90 -16.41
CA LEU A 168 -11.03 9.20 -16.01
C LEU A 168 -10.01 8.32 -16.75
N GLY A 169 -10.45 7.45 -17.66
CA GLY A 169 -9.58 6.53 -18.39
C GLY A 169 -8.89 5.55 -17.46
N GLN A 170 -9.59 5.06 -16.42
CA GLN A 170 -9.00 4.17 -15.43
C GLN A 170 -8.65 2.81 -16.05
N TYR A 171 -7.36 2.56 -16.27
CA TYR A 171 -6.82 1.26 -16.66
C TYR A 171 -6.07 0.67 -15.48
N PHE A 172 -6.49 -0.51 -15.04
CA PHE A 172 -5.83 -1.22 -13.96
C PHE A 172 -4.61 -1.95 -14.49
N THR A 173 -3.47 -1.77 -13.80
CA THR A 173 -2.26 -2.54 -14.08
C THR A 173 -2.48 -3.98 -13.61
N PRO A 174 -2.40 -4.99 -14.50
CA PRO A 174 -2.46 -6.38 -14.08
C PRO A 174 -1.44 -6.66 -12.98
N TYR A 175 -1.87 -7.33 -11.92
CA TYR A 175 -1.05 -7.49 -10.72
C TYR A 175 0.31 -8.15 -10.99
N SER A 176 0.38 -9.08 -11.96
CA SER A 176 1.64 -9.71 -12.39
C SER A 176 2.67 -8.72 -12.95
N LEU A 177 2.21 -7.66 -13.63
CA LEU A 177 3.07 -6.58 -14.11
C LEU A 177 3.54 -5.70 -12.95
N SER A 178 2.63 -5.33 -12.03
CA SER A 178 2.99 -4.60 -10.81
C SER A 178 4.06 -5.34 -10.01
N TYR A 179 3.88 -6.64 -9.81
CA TYR A 179 4.83 -7.51 -9.13
C TYR A 179 6.18 -7.62 -9.85
N THR A 180 6.17 -7.76 -11.18
CA THR A 180 7.42 -7.78 -11.95
C THR A 180 8.18 -6.46 -11.81
N MET A 181 7.48 -5.32 -11.93
CA MET A 181 8.04 -3.99 -11.76
C MET A 181 8.56 -3.76 -10.34
N ALA A 182 7.83 -4.23 -9.32
CA ALA A 182 8.26 -4.15 -7.93
C ALA A 182 9.59 -4.88 -7.72
N ARG A 183 9.74 -6.12 -8.20
CA ARG A 183 10.99 -6.87 -8.06
C ARG A 183 12.18 -6.23 -8.76
N LEU A 184 11.95 -5.65 -9.94
CA LEU A 184 12.99 -4.93 -10.69
C LEU A 184 13.45 -3.68 -9.92
N ASN A 185 12.52 -2.84 -9.45
CA ASN A 185 12.85 -1.64 -8.69
C ASN A 185 13.49 -1.96 -7.33
N MET A 186 13.10 -3.08 -6.72
CA MET A 186 13.64 -3.51 -5.43
C MET A 186 15.08 -4.03 -5.51
N ALA A 187 15.49 -4.61 -6.65
CA ALA A 187 16.83 -5.19 -6.80
C ALA A 187 17.96 -4.20 -6.45
N ASP A 188 17.80 -2.93 -6.82
CA ASP A 188 18.80 -1.88 -6.56
C ASP A 188 18.72 -1.30 -5.14
N ARG A 189 17.60 -1.50 -4.43
CA ARG A 189 17.30 -0.86 -3.15
C ARG A 189 17.55 -1.77 -1.95
N LEU A 190 17.47 -3.08 -2.14
CA LEU A 190 17.73 -4.07 -1.09
C LEU A 190 19.16 -4.02 -0.52
N PRO A 191 20.22 -3.73 -1.30
CA PRO A 191 21.55 -3.54 -0.74
C PRO A 191 21.60 -2.45 0.34
N GLU A 192 20.86 -1.34 0.15
CA GLU A 192 20.78 -0.24 1.12
C GLU A 192 20.18 -0.66 2.47
N LEU A 193 19.28 -1.66 2.46
CA LEU A 193 18.72 -2.25 3.68
C LEU A 193 19.66 -3.30 4.28
N LYS A 194 20.33 -4.09 3.43
CA LYS A 194 21.21 -5.19 3.84
C LYS A 194 22.46 -4.71 4.56
N ASP A 195 23.07 -3.63 4.06
CA ASP A 195 24.29 -3.07 4.64
C ASP A 195 24.02 -2.12 5.82
N GLY A 196 22.75 -1.86 6.13
CA GLY A 196 22.32 -0.97 7.21
C GLY A 196 22.52 0.52 6.91
N SER A 197 22.88 0.91 5.69
CA SER A 197 22.98 2.32 5.28
C SER A 197 21.63 3.03 5.32
N ARG A 198 20.53 2.29 5.18
CA ARG A 198 19.17 2.75 5.46
C ARG A 198 18.39 1.80 6.35
N GLU A 199 17.64 2.38 7.29
CA GLU A 199 16.67 1.65 8.13
C GLU A 199 15.41 1.23 7.33
N TYR A 200 15.06 1.98 6.28
CA TYR A 200 13.87 1.77 5.46
C TYR A 200 14.03 2.38 4.06
N ILE A 201 13.19 1.96 3.13
CA ILE A 201 13.03 2.56 1.81
C ILE A 201 11.76 3.40 1.72
N THR A 202 11.80 4.42 0.87
CA THR A 202 10.61 5.17 0.48
C THR A 202 10.17 4.75 -0.92
N VAL A 203 8.86 4.51 -1.08
CA VAL A 203 8.22 4.14 -2.34
C VAL A 203 7.15 5.19 -2.64
N CYS A 204 7.01 5.58 -3.91
CA CYS A 204 6.04 6.58 -4.35
C CYS A 204 5.25 6.05 -5.54
N ASP A 205 3.93 6.21 -5.50
CA ASP A 205 3.04 5.94 -6.62
C ASP A 205 2.13 7.17 -6.87
N PRO A 206 2.43 8.00 -7.89
CA PRO A 206 1.72 9.25 -8.15
C PRO A 206 0.38 9.08 -8.89
N ALA A 207 0.00 7.86 -9.27
CA ALA A 207 -1.30 7.54 -9.88
C ALA A 207 -1.74 6.17 -9.36
N CYS A 208 -1.90 6.09 -8.03
CA CYS A 208 -1.81 4.84 -7.31
C CYS A 208 -2.98 3.88 -7.54
N GLY A 209 -4.09 4.36 -8.08
CA GLY A 209 -5.32 3.60 -8.18
C GLY A 209 -5.72 3.04 -6.82
N ALA A 210 -6.03 1.75 -6.76
CA ALA A 210 -6.28 1.05 -5.50
C ALA A 210 -4.99 0.66 -4.74
N GLY A 211 -3.80 1.04 -5.21
CA GLY A 211 -2.53 0.80 -4.52
C GLY A 211 -1.79 -0.47 -4.94
N GLY A 212 -2.19 -1.13 -6.04
CA GLY A 212 -1.64 -2.42 -6.46
C GLY A 212 -0.11 -2.46 -6.62
N MET A 213 0.53 -1.36 -7.04
CA MET A 213 2.00 -1.27 -7.13
C MET A 213 2.67 -1.30 -5.76
N ILE A 214 2.07 -0.64 -4.76
CA ILE A 214 2.59 -0.61 -3.39
C ILE A 214 2.39 -1.97 -2.71
N VAL A 215 1.24 -2.61 -2.93
CA VAL A 215 0.98 -3.98 -2.46
C VAL A 215 2.01 -4.95 -3.05
N ALA A 216 2.26 -4.86 -4.35
CA ALA A 216 3.28 -5.65 -5.04
C ALA A 216 4.70 -5.39 -4.53
N THR A 217 5.01 -4.15 -4.14
CA THR A 217 6.31 -3.79 -3.55
C THR A 217 6.46 -4.37 -2.14
N ALA A 218 5.41 -4.31 -1.31
CA ALA A 218 5.40 -4.95 -0.01
C ALA A 218 5.60 -6.48 -0.12
N GLU A 219 4.94 -7.11 -1.09
CA GLU A 219 5.13 -8.52 -1.41
C GLU A 219 6.58 -8.85 -1.77
N ALA A 220 7.17 -8.10 -2.71
CA ALA A 220 8.55 -8.30 -3.14
C ALA A 220 9.56 -8.12 -1.98
N MET A 221 9.29 -7.19 -1.05
CA MET A 221 10.11 -7.03 0.16
C MET A 221 10.01 -8.24 1.09
N LEU A 222 8.80 -8.74 1.34
CA LEU A 222 8.58 -9.92 2.17
C LEU A 222 9.31 -11.13 1.63
N GLU A 223 9.25 -11.37 0.32
CA GLU A 223 10.00 -12.46 -0.32
C GLU A 223 11.51 -12.32 -0.22
N ALA A 224 12.00 -11.08 -0.21
CA ALA A 224 13.41 -10.78 -0.03
C ALA A 224 13.86 -10.85 1.44
N GLY A 225 12.96 -11.21 2.38
CA GLY A 225 13.26 -11.34 3.81
C GLY A 225 13.18 -10.03 4.59
N TYR A 226 12.57 -8.98 4.02
CA TYR A 226 12.42 -7.67 4.67
C TYR A 226 10.98 -7.46 5.14
N ASN A 227 10.82 -6.76 6.26
CA ASN A 227 9.51 -6.46 6.80
C ASN A 227 9.01 -5.09 6.30
N PRO A 228 8.08 -5.02 5.32
CA PRO A 228 7.60 -3.75 4.78
C PRO A 228 6.84 -2.91 5.80
N GLN A 229 6.28 -3.51 6.86
CA GLN A 229 5.58 -2.76 7.92
C GLN A 229 6.55 -1.90 8.76
N LYS A 230 7.85 -2.24 8.76
CA LYS A 230 8.90 -1.51 9.50
C LYS A 230 9.88 -0.79 8.57
N GLN A 231 10.13 -1.37 7.39
CA GLN A 231 11.22 -0.99 6.49
C GLN A 231 10.73 -0.37 5.18
N MET A 232 9.43 -0.11 5.04
CA MET A 232 8.86 0.61 3.89
C MET A 232 8.02 1.80 4.36
N LEU A 233 8.15 2.92 3.65
CA LEU A 233 7.27 4.07 3.76
C LEU A 233 6.73 4.42 2.37
N ALA A 234 5.40 4.38 2.21
CA ALA A 234 4.76 4.65 0.93
C ALA A 234 4.12 6.06 0.87
N TYR A 235 4.25 6.71 -0.29
CA TYR A 235 3.49 7.90 -0.65
C TYR A 235 2.65 7.59 -1.88
N CYS A 236 1.35 7.81 -1.80
CA CYS A 236 0.43 7.42 -2.86
C CYS A 236 -0.44 8.61 -3.19
N THR A 237 -0.62 8.92 -4.46
CA THR A 237 -1.55 9.97 -4.91
C THR A 237 -2.42 9.43 -6.01
N ASP A 238 -3.72 9.74 -5.96
CA ASP A 238 -4.62 9.52 -7.10
C ASP A 238 -5.57 10.71 -7.27
N ILE A 239 -5.97 10.96 -8.51
CA ILE A 239 -6.94 12.01 -8.84
C ILE A 239 -8.37 11.56 -8.55
N ASP A 240 -8.65 10.25 -8.58
CA ASP A 240 -9.92 9.67 -8.21
C ASP A 240 -10.00 9.44 -6.69
N PRO A 241 -10.89 10.15 -5.97
CA PRO A 241 -11.09 9.96 -4.55
C PRO A 241 -11.43 8.51 -4.17
N LEU A 242 -12.22 7.81 -4.99
CA LEU A 242 -12.61 6.42 -4.72
C LEU A 242 -11.37 5.53 -4.73
N ALA A 243 -10.56 5.61 -5.80
CA ALA A 243 -9.36 4.81 -5.96
C ALA A 243 -8.37 5.03 -4.80
N ALA A 244 -8.08 6.28 -4.46
CA ALA A 244 -7.22 6.62 -3.33
C ALA A 244 -7.76 6.09 -1.98
N MET A 245 -9.08 6.05 -1.75
CA MET A 245 -9.62 5.41 -0.54
C MET A 245 -9.44 3.89 -0.54
N LEU A 246 -9.56 3.22 -1.69
CA LEU A 246 -9.25 1.79 -1.78
C LEU A 246 -7.78 1.53 -1.44
N CYS A 247 -6.88 2.36 -1.98
CA CYS A 247 -5.46 2.34 -1.61
C CYS A 247 -5.26 2.50 -0.10
N TYR A 248 -5.90 3.51 0.51
CA TYR A 248 -5.85 3.72 1.95
C TYR A 248 -6.32 2.51 2.76
N ILE A 249 -7.42 1.86 2.37
CA ILE A 249 -7.95 0.68 3.05
C ILE A 249 -6.94 -0.48 2.98
N GLN A 250 -6.44 -0.83 1.79
CA GLN A 250 -5.51 -1.95 1.63
C GLN A 250 -4.24 -1.72 2.45
N LEU A 251 -3.63 -0.54 2.33
CA LEU A 251 -2.38 -0.23 3.05
C LEU A 251 -2.59 -0.18 4.57
N THR A 252 -3.77 0.27 5.03
CA THR A 252 -4.11 0.24 6.45
C THR A 252 -4.24 -1.19 6.97
N LEU A 253 -4.99 -2.04 6.27
CA LEU A 253 -5.21 -3.44 6.69
C LEU A 253 -3.93 -4.27 6.63
N MET A 254 -3.05 -4.01 5.67
CA MET A 254 -1.72 -4.64 5.59
C MET A 254 -0.70 -4.08 6.59
N HIS A 255 -1.09 -3.07 7.39
CA HIS A 255 -0.23 -2.36 8.33
C HIS A 255 1.00 -1.72 7.67
N ILE A 256 0.84 -1.18 6.46
CA ILE A 256 1.91 -0.48 5.74
C ILE A 256 1.93 1.00 6.15
N PRO A 257 3.08 1.53 6.61
CA PRO A 257 3.24 2.97 6.81
C PRO A 257 3.08 3.72 5.49
N ALA A 258 2.04 4.54 5.38
CA ALA A 258 1.77 5.28 4.15
C ALA A 258 1.06 6.61 4.39
N VAL A 259 1.25 7.53 3.45
CA VAL A 259 0.42 8.73 3.25
C VAL A 259 -0.26 8.60 1.89
N VAL A 260 -1.59 8.57 1.90
CA VAL A 260 -2.41 8.47 0.70
C VAL A 260 -3.13 9.80 0.46
N SER A 261 -2.93 10.39 -0.71
CA SER A 261 -3.37 11.72 -1.07
C SER A 261 -4.38 11.65 -2.23
N ILE A 262 -5.42 12.49 -2.15
CA ILE A 262 -6.39 12.70 -3.22
C ILE A 262 -6.03 14.03 -3.88
N GLY A 263 -5.61 13.99 -5.14
CA GLY A 263 -5.15 15.18 -5.82
C GLY A 263 -4.54 14.92 -7.19
N ASN A 264 -4.14 16.00 -7.85
CA ASN A 264 -3.53 15.93 -9.16
C ASN A 264 -2.00 16.02 -9.02
N SER A 265 -1.32 14.88 -9.20
CA SER A 265 0.13 14.76 -9.09
C SER A 265 0.93 15.60 -10.08
N LEU A 266 0.35 15.99 -11.22
CA LEU A 266 1.01 16.86 -12.20
C LEU A 266 1.04 18.32 -11.72
N THR A 267 -0.07 18.78 -11.13
CA THR A 267 -0.20 20.15 -10.59
C THR A 267 0.24 20.27 -9.13
N ILE A 268 0.36 19.13 -8.44
CA ILE A 268 0.63 19.04 -7.00
C ILE A 268 -0.52 19.64 -6.15
N GLU A 269 -1.71 19.82 -6.74
CA GLU A 269 -2.90 20.23 -6.02
C GLU A 269 -3.50 19.04 -5.26
N ILE A 270 -3.26 19.01 -3.96
CA ILE A 270 -3.77 17.98 -3.05
C ILE A 270 -5.00 18.51 -2.32
N THR A 271 -6.11 17.76 -2.44
CA THR A 271 -7.40 18.11 -1.82
C THR A 271 -7.59 17.44 -0.45
N ARG A 272 -6.98 16.27 -0.25
CA ARG A 272 -7.06 15.52 1.00
C ARG A 272 -5.85 14.60 1.15
N GLU A 273 -5.42 14.38 2.39
CA GLU A 273 -4.39 13.41 2.74
C GLU A 273 -4.85 12.53 3.90
N MET A 274 -4.49 11.25 3.85
CA MET A 274 -4.83 10.25 4.85
C MET A 274 -3.57 9.45 5.19
N ALA A 275 -3.07 9.62 6.41
CA ALA A 275 -1.98 8.79 6.94
C ALA A 275 -2.55 7.48 7.50
N THR A 276 -1.93 6.35 7.17
CA THR A 276 -2.33 5.05 7.72
C THR A 276 -2.07 4.99 9.23
N PRO A 277 -2.80 4.15 9.98
CA PRO A 277 -2.49 3.90 11.39
C PRO A 277 -1.03 3.50 11.62
N ALA A 278 -0.45 2.67 10.74
CA ALA A 278 0.97 2.28 10.82
C ALA A 278 1.92 3.48 10.70
N TYR A 279 1.60 4.48 9.85
CA TYR A 279 2.36 5.73 9.77
C TYR A 279 2.30 6.52 11.09
N ARG A 280 1.10 6.66 11.67
CA ARG A 280 0.88 7.44 12.89
C ARG A 280 1.47 6.78 14.13
N LEU A 281 1.11 5.52 14.35
CA LEU A 281 1.56 4.75 15.52
C LEU A 281 3.05 4.44 15.45
N GLY A 282 3.60 4.30 14.23
CA GLY A 282 5.04 4.14 14.01
C GLY A 282 5.87 5.42 14.16
N LEU A 283 5.24 6.55 14.51
CA LEU A 283 5.87 7.87 14.72
C LEU A 283 6.73 8.32 13.53
N TRP A 284 6.26 8.04 12.31
CA TRP A 284 7.04 8.30 11.10
C TRP A 284 7.33 9.80 10.89
N ASP A 285 6.44 10.69 11.35
CA ASP A 285 6.68 12.13 11.38
C ASP A 285 7.96 12.52 12.15
N LEU A 286 8.26 11.80 13.24
CA LEU A 286 9.46 12.04 14.06
C LEU A 286 10.70 11.43 13.41
N LYS A 287 10.58 10.22 12.85
CA LYS A 287 11.68 9.55 12.12
C LYS A 287 12.16 10.40 10.95
N LEU A 288 11.22 10.92 10.14
CA LEU A 288 11.52 11.77 9.00
C LEU A 288 12.18 13.08 9.41
N HIS A 289 11.69 13.73 10.46
CA HIS A 289 12.28 14.97 10.96
C HIS A 289 13.72 14.76 11.44
N ARG A 290 13.97 13.70 12.22
CA ARG A 290 15.33 13.33 12.67
C ARG A 290 16.29 13.17 11.48
N GLN A 291 15.88 12.41 10.46
CA GLN A 291 16.70 12.19 9.28
C GLN A 291 16.99 13.48 8.50
N GLN A 292 16.01 14.38 8.39
CA GLN A 292 16.19 15.65 7.71
C GLN A 292 17.22 16.51 8.43
N THR A 293 17.11 16.65 9.76
CA THR A 293 18.08 17.41 10.57
C THR A 293 19.48 16.82 10.50
N GLU A 294 19.61 15.49 10.52
CA GLU A 294 20.90 14.81 10.33
C GLU A 294 21.52 15.08 8.96
N ARG A 295 20.71 15.09 7.90
CA ARG A 295 21.16 15.41 6.53
C ARG A 295 21.61 16.87 6.40
N GLU A 296 20.82 17.82 6.92
CA GLU A 296 21.15 19.24 6.92
C GLU A 296 22.45 19.51 7.70
N SER A 297 22.63 18.85 8.84
CA SER A 297 23.85 18.95 9.64
C SER A 297 25.08 18.41 8.89
N ARG A 298 24.95 17.29 8.18
CA ARG A 298 26.04 16.74 7.35
C ARG A 298 26.37 17.63 6.15
N GLN A 299 25.38 18.26 5.54
CA GLN A 299 25.58 19.19 4.43
C GLN A 299 26.27 20.49 4.85
N HIS A 300 25.97 21.02 6.04
CA HIS A 300 26.66 22.20 6.56
C HIS A 300 28.08 21.92 7.07
N ALA A 301 28.41 20.66 7.37
CA ALA A 301 29.73 20.24 7.82
C ALA A 301 30.70 19.89 6.68
N ALA A 302 30.21 19.75 5.44
CA ALA A 302 30.98 19.42 4.23
C ALA A 302 31.28 20.67 3.41
#